data_AF-A0A9X3HTC2-F1
#
_entry.id   AF-A0A9X3HTC2-F1
#
_cell.length_a   1.000
_cell.length_b   1.000
_cell.length_c   1.000
_cell.angle_alpha   90.00
_cell.angle_beta   90.00
_cell.angle_gamma   90.00
#
_symmetry.space_group_name_H-M   'P 1'
#
loop_
_entity.id
_entity.type
_entity.pdbx_description
1 polymer ?
#
loop_
_entity_poly.entity_id
_entity_poly.type
_entity_poly.pdbx_seq_one_letter_code
_entity_poly.pdbx_strand_id
1 'polypeptide(L)'
;MTKKTKKRDGRTSDLTFSWMLTTLGAEWQQWQELAAEWMAEQTTGIHIKRDAIGRFFESYLTEYAPYAISNIELFFKGNNGHLCSNDELEALVKRTQNSAYALQMGVNHPCSFIDFVIEKVFSEKDDNGNLVPLVQNPLSKIKRQNSATETVRNPLPYRYIQDLQQILCPLPDKTELTFIEQNLKNGETLQPIYCYRHFKHWTWAQQQTGQGHQSGDWFEVEPELIDKTDPDCVWRTKEVTRKGKNITLHQIWSPVKAMVIFMKLHLPLRTYQVRMLDSGEADTWRYENGQWVVNTQHDFVLGSEK
;
A
#
# COMPACT_ATOMS: atom_id res chain seq x y z
N MET A 1 38.48 -0.76 9.72
CA MET A 1 37.68 -0.58 8.49
C MET A 1 36.62 0.49 8.74
N THR A 2 36.86 1.72 8.30
CA THR A 2 35.90 2.82 8.41
C THR A 2 34.74 2.56 7.45
N LYS A 3 33.56 2.26 7.98
CA LYS A 3 32.32 2.25 7.18
C LYS A 3 32.14 3.66 6.61
N LYS A 4 32.41 3.86 5.31
CA LYS A 4 32.00 5.06 4.59
C LYS A 4 30.48 5.17 4.72
N THR A 5 30.01 6.07 5.58
CA THR A 5 28.61 6.44 5.66
C THR A 5 28.19 6.92 4.27
N LYS A 6 27.26 6.23 3.60
CA LYS A 6 26.73 6.67 2.30
C LYS A 6 26.22 8.10 2.47
N LYS A 7 26.90 9.07 1.84
CA LYS A 7 26.50 10.47 1.83
C LYS A 7 25.09 10.51 1.23
N ARG A 8 24.11 11.01 1.98
CA ARG A 8 22.76 11.24 1.45
C ARG A 8 22.88 12.40 0.46
N ASP A 9 22.90 12.08 -0.83
CA ASP A 9 23.09 13.03 -1.92
C ASP A 9 21.77 13.45 -2.59
N GLY A 10 20.62 13.13 -1.97
CA GLY A 10 19.30 13.55 -2.45
C GLY A 10 18.75 12.73 -3.63
N ARG A 11 19.49 11.74 -4.14
CA ARG A 11 19.07 10.93 -5.30
C ARG A 11 17.73 10.19 -5.11
N THR A 12 17.30 9.97 -3.87
CA THR A 12 16.03 9.31 -3.53
C THR A 12 14.79 10.15 -3.86
N SER A 13 14.93 11.39 -4.26
CA SER A 13 13.84 12.25 -4.75
C SER A 13 14.10 12.81 -6.15
N ASP A 14 15.29 12.56 -6.71
CA ASP A 14 15.68 13.03 -8.03
C ASP A 14 15.14 12.09 -9.11
N LEU A 15 14.10 12.52 -9.82
CA LEU A 15 13.52 11.80 -10.96
C LEU A 15 14.22 12.12 -12.28
N THR A 16 14.95 13.23 -12.31
CA THR A 16 15.72 13.69 -13.47
C THR A 16 17.10 13.04 -13.55
N PHE A 17 17.51 12.27 -12.54
CA PHE A 17 18.84 11.68 -12.46
C PHE A 17 19.99 12.70 -12.57
N SER A 18 19.76 13.97 -12.22
CA SER A 18 20.77 15.03 -12.24
C SER A 18 21.99 14.70 -11.39
N TRP A 19 21.82 13.88 -10.34
CA TRP A 19 22.92 13.37 -9.53
C TRP A 19 24.02 12.70 -10.38
N MET A 20 23.68 12.04 -11.51
CA MET A 20 24.64 11.35 -12.38
C MET A 20 25.75 12.30 -12.88
N LEU A 21 25.39 13.52 -13.28
CA LEU A 21 26.37 14.50 -13.77
C LEU A 21 27.28 15.02 -12.66
N THR A 22 26.74 15.11 -11.44
CA THR A 22 27.51 15.59 -10.29
C THR A 22 28.42 14.52 -9.69
N THR A 23 28.06 13.24 -9.78
CA THR A 23 28.78 12.15 -9.11
C THR A 23 29.57 11.24 -10.04
N LEU A 24 29.07 10.99 -11.25
CA LEU A 24 29.66 10.05 -12.20
C LEU A 24 30.50 10.77 -13.26
N GLY A 25 30.04 11.92 -13.76
CA GLY A 25 30.78 12.75 -14.72
C GLY A 25 29.89 13.33 -15.83
N ALA A 26 30.45 14.25 -16.62
CA ALA A 26 29.74 14.92 -17.70
C ALA A 26 29.45 13.99 -18.89
N GLU A 27 30.25 12.94 -19.07
CA GLU A 27 30.08 11.92 -20.10
C GLU A 27 28.76 11.15 -19.99
N TRP A 28 28.07 11.23 -18.83
CA TRP A 28 26.78 10.60 -18.58
C TRP A 28 25.58 11.40 -19.11
N GLN A 29 25.79 12.57 -19.70
CA GLN A 29 24.72 13.49 -20.12
C GLN A 29 23.67 12.81 -21.00
N GLN A 30 24.08 12.09 -22.03
CA GLN A 30 23.13 11.43 -22.94
C GLN A 30 22.26 10.39 -22.22
N TRP A 31 22.85 9.57 -21.36
CA TRP A 31 22.12 8.58 -20.56
C TRP A 31 21.18 9.25 -19.55
N GLN A 32 21.61 10.34 -18.94
CA GLN A 32 20.82 11.09 -17.95
C GLN A 32 19.60 11.75 -18.59
N GLU A 33 19.76 12.40 -19.75
CA GLU A 33 18.65 13.04 -20.49
C GLU A 33 17.59 12.01 -20.88
N LEU A 34 18.01 10.87 -21.44
CA LEU A 34 17.11 9.76 -21.79
C LEU A 34 16.39 9.18 -20.57
N ALA A 35 17.10 9.01 -19.45
CA ALA A 35 16.52 8.52 -18.21
C ALA A 35 15.50 9.50 -17.62
N ALA A 36 15.78 10.80 -17.68
CA ALA A 36 14.88 11.85 -17.20
C ALA A 36 13.59 11.88 -18.02
N GLU A 37 13.69 11.81 -19.35
CA GLU A 37 12.54 11.76 -20.24
C GLU A 37 11.70 10.50 -19.99
N TRP A 38 12.35 9.32 -19.94
CA TRP A 38 11.65 8.07 -19.65
C TRP A 38 10.93 8.12 -18.30
N MET A 39 11.55 8.67 -17.26
CA MET A 39 10.94 8.81 -15.94
C MET A 39 9.75 9.76 -15.91
N ALA A 40 9.75 10.82 -16.73
CA ALA A 40 8.65 11.78 -16.82
C ALA A 40 7.36 11.12 -17.33
N GLU A 41 7.47 10.07 -18.15
CA GLU A 41 6.32 9.30 -18.66
C GLU A 41 5.75 8.30 -17.63
N GLN A 42 6.43 8.07 -16.49
CA GLN A 42 6.05 7.01 -15.54
C GLN A 42 5.10 7.52 -14.45
N THR A 43 3.93 6.88 -14.32
CA THR A 43 2.93 7.21 -13.27
C THR A 43 2.92 6.25 -12.09
N THR A 44 3.47 5.05 -12.26
CA THR A 44 3.43 3.98 -11.25
C THR A 44 4.80 3.35 -11.02
N GLY A 45 5.02 2.84 -9.81
CA GLY A 45 6.24 2.12 -9.45
C GLY A 45 7.52 2.97 -9.52
N ILE A 46 7.40 4.30 -9.41
CA ILE A 46 8.46 5.29 -9.64
C ILE A 46 9.73 4.96 -8.85
N HIS A 47 9.59 4.63 -7.56
CA HIS A 47 10.74 4.30 -6.71
C HIS A 47 11.48 3.04 -7.18
N ILE A 48 10.75 1.99 -7.58
CA ILE A 48 11.35 0.71 -8.02
C ILE A 48 12.08 0.91 -9.35
N LYS A 49 11.47 1.65 -10.29
CA LYS A 49 12.05 2.00 -11.59
C LYS A 49 13.34 2.80 -11.42
N ARG A 50 13.29 3.86 -10.61
CA ARG A 50 14.47 4.70 -10.34
C ARG A 50 15.60 3.90 -9.72
N ASP A 51 15.32 3.09 -8.71
CA ASP A 51 16.35 2.29 -8.03
C ASP A 51 16.95 1.22 -8.97
N ALA A 52 16.16 0.66 -9.88
CA ALA A 52 16.63 -0.29 -10.89
C ALA A 52 17.53 0.38 -11.94
N ILE A 53 17.13 1.53 -12.48
CA ILE A 53 17.93 2.30 -13.45
C ILE A 53 19.20 2.86 -12.80
N GLY A 54 19.12 3.36 -11.58
CA GLY A 54 20.31 3.81 -10.85
C GLY A 54 21.36 2.70 -10.71
N ARG A 55 20.93 1.47 -10.39
CA ARG A 55 21.83 0.30 -10.36
C ARG A 55 22.36 -0.06 -11.74
N PHE A 56 21.55 0.05 -12.78
CA PHE A 56 21.99 -0.19 -14.15
C PHE A 56 23.12 0.76 -14.56
N PHE A 57 23.04 2.05 -14.20
CA PHE A 57 24.11 3.00 -14.46
C PHE A 57 25.34 2.80 -13.58
N GLU A 58 25.19 2.83 -12.25
CA GLU A 58 26.34 2.81 -11.33
C GLU A 58 27.07 1.47 -11.27
N SER A 59 26.40 0.39 -11.64
CA SER A 59 26.96 -0.95 -11.51
C SER A 59 27.07 -1.63 -12.88
N TYR A 60 25.99 -1.76 -13.66
CA TYR A 60 26.06 -2.51 -14.92
C TYR A 60 26.91 -1.81 -15.98
N LEU A 61 26.55 -0.57 -16.37
CA LEU A 61 27.33 0.17 -17.37
C LEU A 61 28.75 0.46 -16.90
N THR A 62 28.93 0.79 -15.62
CA THR A 62 30.27 1.11 -15.09
C THR A 62 31.19 -0.12 -15.02
N GLU A 63 30.69 -1.30 -14.62
CA GLU A 63 31.52 -2.51 -14.49
C GLU A 63 31.68 -3.28 -15.80
N TYR A 64 30.64 -3.39 -16.63
CA TYR A 64 30.60 -4.29 -17.80
C TYR A 64 30.70 -3.56 -19.14
N ALA A 65 30.12 -2.37 -19.25
CA ALA A 65 30.06 -1.63 -20.52
C ALA A 65 30.54 -0.17 -20.40
N PRO A 66 31.73 0.11 -19.82
CA PRO A 66 32.17 1.49 -19.62
C PRO A 66 32.38 2.25 -20.93
N TYR A 67 32.68 1.53 -22.01
CA TYR A 67 32.78 2.07 -23.36
C TYR A 67 31.44 2.64 -23.87
N ALA A 68 30.31 2.17 -23.33
CA ALA A 68 28.98 2.65 -23.72
C ALA A 68 28.56 3.92 -22.99
N ILE A 69 29.33 4.38 -22.00
CA ILE A 69 29.04 5.61 -21.25
C ILE A 69 29.16 6.82 -22.19
N SER A 70 30.28 6.95 -22.89
CA SER A 70 30.54 8.06 -23.83
C SER A 70 29.96 7.84 -25.23
N ASN A 71 29.62 6.59 -25.58
CA ASN A 71 29.05 6.26 -26.89
C ASN A 71 27.99 5.17 -26.75
N ILE A 72 26.73 5.60 -26.69
CA ILE A 72 25.57 4.73 -26.50
C ILE A 72 25.42 3.67 -27.61
N GLU A 73 25.91 3.90 -28.82
CA GLU A 73 25.83 2.91 -29.91
C GLU A 73 26.60 1.63 -29.58
N LEU A 74 27.71 1.76 -28.85
CA LEU A 74 28.53 0.62 -28.46
C LEU A 74 27.80 -0.29 -27.46
N PHE A 75 26.79 0.21 -26.75
CA PHE A 75 25.92 -0.64 -25.93
C PHE A 75 25.28 -1.76 -26.78
N PHE A 76 24.87 -1.43 -28.00
CA PHE A 76 24.19 -2.34 -28.92
C PHE A 76 25.15 -3.12 -29.82
N LYS A 77 26.20 -2.45 -30.31
CA LYS A 77 27.17 -3.05 -31.25
C LYS A 77 28.24 -3.90 -30.55
N GLY A 78 28.46 -3.67 -29.26
CA GLY A 78 29.57 -4.24 -28.50
C GLY A 78 30.90 -3.52 -28.75
N ASN A 79 31.92 -3.91 -27.99
CA ASN A 79 33.27 -3.40 -28.12
C ASN A 79 34.30 -4.47 -27.75
N ASN A 80 35.39 -4.60 -28.53
CA ASN A 80 36.46 -5.57 -28.30
C ASN A 80 35.99 -7.01 -28.03
N GLY A 81 34.95 -7.47 -28.74
CA GLY A 81 34.38 -8.82 -28.58
C GLY A 81 33.42 -8.99 -27.40
N HIS A 82 33.22 -7.96 -26.57
CA HIS A 82 32.19 -7.95 -25.53
C HIS A 82 30.87 -7.41 -26.07
N LEU A 83 29.78 -8.13 -25.78
CA LEU A 83 28.40 -7.74 -26.06
C LEU A 83 27.64 -7.71 -24.73
N CYS A 84 26.91 -6.63 -24.48
CA CYS A 84 26.05 -6.54 -23.30
C CYS A 84 25.07 -7.71 -23.31
N SER A 85 24.88 -8.35 -22.17
CA SER A 85 24.02 -9.52 -22.07
C SER A 85 23.10 -9.50 -20.85
N ASN A 86 21.97 -10.18 -20.98
CA ASN A 86 21.03 -10.35 -19.88
C ASN A 86 21.64 -11.14 -18.70
N ASP A 87 22.53 -12.09 -18.98
CA ASP A 87 23.16 -12.94 -17.95
C ASP A 87 24.04 -12.12 -17.01
N GLU A 88 24.80 -11.16 -17.54
CA GLU A 88 25.62 -10.24 -16.74
C GLU A 88 24.73 -9.35 -15.85
N LEU A 89 23.66 -8.78 -16.42
CA LEU A 89 22.75 -7.93 -15.67
C LEU A 89 22.05 -8.73 -14.55
N GLU A 90 21.59 -9.93 -14.86
CA GLU A 90 20.95 -10.80 -13.87
C GLU A 90 21.94 -11.21 -12.76
N ALA A 91 23.17 -11.58 -13.12
CA ALA A 91 24.22 -11.92 -12.16
C ALA A 91 24.55 -10.73 -11.23
N LEU A 92 24.61 -9.51 -11.78
CA LEU A 92 24.84 -8.29 -11.01
C LEU A 92 23.68 -7.97 -10.06
N VAL A 93 22.43 -8.07 -10.53
CA VAL A 93 21.25 -7.79 -9.69
C VAL A 93 21.18 -8.80 -8.54
N LYS A 94 21.50 -10.08 -8.78
CA LYS A 94 21.56 -11.13 -7.73
C LYS A 94 22.58 -10.84 -6.61
N ARG A 95 23.61 -10.03 -6.85
CA ARG A 95 24.57 -9.63 -5.79
C ARG A 95 23.91 -8.78 -4.70
N THR A 96 22.84 -8.05 -5.04
CA THR A 96 22.19 -7.09 -4.13
C THR A 96 20.74 -7.41 -3.81
N GLN A 97 20.08 -8.23 -4.64
CA GLN A 97 18.66 -8.56 -4.52
C GLN A 97 18.45 -10.05 -4.27
N ASN A 98 17.71 -10.37 -3.21
CA ASN A 98 17.50 -11.75 -2.77
C ASN A 98 16.09 -12.30 -3.11
N SER A 99 15.14 -11.44 -3.49
CA SER A 99 13.78 -11.88 -3.81
C SER A 99 13.58 -12.02 -5.32
N ALA A 100 12.82 -13.03 -5.74
CA ALA A 100 12.51 -13.24 -7.16
C ALA A 100 11.79 -12.04 -7.79
N TYR A 101 10.94 -11.34 -7.03
CA TYR A 101 10.29 -10.11 -7.48
C TYR A 101 11.29 -8.97 -7.70
N ALA A 102 12.19 -8.72 -6.73
CA ALA A 102 13.17 -7.65 -6.86
C ALA A 102 14.19 -7.95 -7.97
N LEU A 103 14.57 -9.21 -8.17
CA LEU A 103 15.42 -9.64 -9.28
C LEU A 103 14.74 -9.33 -10.63
N GLN A 104 13.49 -9.75 -10.80
CA GLN A 104 12.71 -9.50 -12.02
C GLN A 104 12.61 -8.00 -12.31
N MET A 105 12.23 -7.18 -11.34
CA MET A 105 12.10 -5.73 -11.53
C MET A 105 13.45 -5.07 -11.82
N GLY A 106 14.52 -5.56 -11.18
CA GLY A 106 15.88 -5.09 -11.41
C GLY A 106 16.42 -5.36 -12.81
N VAL A 107 15.89 -6.35 -13.53
CA VAL A 107 16.25 -6.68 -14.93
C VAL A 107 15.26 -6.07 -15.93
N ASN A 108 13.96 -6.19 -15.65
CA ASN A 108 12.91 -5.79 -16.59
C ASN A 108 12.81 -4.27 -16.75
N HIS A 109 13.11 -3.49 -15.70
CA HIS A 109 13.10 -2.02 -15.80
C HIS A 109 14.24 -1.50 -16.68
N PRO A 110 15.52 -1.90 -16.49
CA PRO A 110 16.57 -1.58 -17.46
C PRO A 110 16.24 -2.04 -18.87
N CYS A 111 15.71 -3.26 -19.06
CA CYS A 111 15.29 -3.73 -20.37
C CYS A 111 14.24 -2.80 -21.01
N SER A 112 13.21 -2.39 -20.25
CA SER A 112 12.16 -1.48 -20.75
C SER A 112 12.66 -0.06 -21.01
N PHE A 113 13.66 0.39 -20.25
CA PHE A 113 14.33 1.66 -20.50
C PHE A 113 15.14 1.61 -21.80
N ILE A 114 15.86 0.51 -22.05
CA ILE A 114 16.57 0.32 -23.33
C ILE A 114 15.59 0.21 -24.50
N ASP A 115 14.43 -0.43 -24.33
CA ASP A 115 13.37 -0.43 -25.36
C ASP A 115 12.99 1.02 -25.74
N PHE A 116 12.82 1.90 -24.75
CA PHE A 116 12.54 3.33 -24.97
C PHE A 116 13.70 4.05 -25.67
N VAL A 117 14.95 3.78 -25.28
CA VAL A 117 16.14 4.36 -25.94
C VAL A 117 16.18 3.97 -27.42
N ILE A 118 15.86 2.72 -27.75
CA ILE A 118 15.80 2.25 -29.14
C ILE A 118 14.71 2.98 -29.91
N GLU A 119 13.51 3.10 -29.34
CA GLU A 119 12.39 3.80 -29.97
C GLU A 119 12.70 5.28 -30.26
N LYS A 120 13.40 5.95 -29.33
CA LYS A 120 13.69 7.39 -29.42
C LYS A 120 14.89 7.72 -30.31
N VAL A 121 15.97 6.95 -30.20
CA VAL A 121 17.27 7.29 -30.78
C VAL A 121 17.64 6.39 -31.94
N PHE A 122 17.17 5.13 -31.95
CA PHE A 122 17.59 4.10 -32.90
C PHE A 122 16.41 3.51 -33.67
N SER A 123 15.41 4.33 -34.00
CA SER A 123 14.28 3.91 -34.83
C SER A 123 14.04 4.92 -35.94
N GLU A 124 13.73 4.41 -37.13
CA GLU A 124 13.40 5.21 -38.31
C GLU A 124 12.02 4.83 -38.82
N LYS A 125 11.34 5.75 -39.52
CA LYS A 125 10.06 5.43 -40.15
C LYS A 125 10.29 4.67 -41.44
N ASP A 126 9.61 3.54 -41.59
CA ASP A 126 9.53 2.82 -42.86
C ASP A 126 8.68 3.60 -43.89
N ASP A 127 8.62 3.07 -45.12
CA ASP A 127 7.83 3.64 -46.22
C ASP A 127 6.32 3.75 -45.89
N ASN A 128 5.85 3.04 -44.87
CA ASN A 128 4.46 3.06 -44.40
C ASN A 128 4.27 3.98 -43.17
N GLY A 129 5.31 4.66 -42.72
CA GLY A 129 5.30 5.55 -41.56
C GLY A 129 5.40 4.86 -40.19
N ASN A 130 5.64 3.54 -40.14
CA ASN A 130 5.85 2.78 -38.91
C ASN A 130 7.28 2.97 -38.41
N LEU A 131 7.45 3.18 -37.11
CA LEU A 131 8.78 3.20 -36.49
C LEU A 131 9.36 1.78 -36.45
N VAL A 132 10.51 1.59 -37.09
CA VAL A 132 11.25 0.34 -37.14
C VAL A 132 12.59 0.51 -36.42
N PRO A 133 12.92 -0.35 -35.44
CA PRO A 133 14.18 -0.27 -34.71
C PRO A 133 15.37 -0.71 -35.58
N LEU A 134 16.44 0.08 -35.57
CA LEU A 134 17.71 -0.16 -36.28
C LEU A 134 18.65 -1.10 -35.50
N VAL A 135 18.44 -1.25 -34.20
CA VAL A 135 19.24 -2.10 -33.30
C VAL A 135 18.34 -3.00 -32.47
N GLN A 136 18.89 -4.13 -32.01
CA GLN A 136 18.19 -5.03 -31.10
C GLN A 136 18.55 -4.73 -29.65
N ASN A 137 17.58 -4.89 -28.74
CA ASN A 137 17.85 -4.78 -27.31
C ASN A 137 18.71 -5.98 -26.85
N PRO A 138 19.92 -5.76 -26.29
CA PRO A 138 20.75 -6.85 -25.77
C PRO A 138 20.19 -7.49 -24.49
N LEU A 139 19.22 -6.84 -23.84
CA LEU A 139 18.58 -7.31 -22.62
C LEU A 139 17.24 -7.99 -22.92
N SER A 140 16.80 -8.88 -22.03
CA SER A 140 15.52 -9.56 -22.18
C SER A 140 14.73 -9.60 -20.86
N LYS A 141 13.39 -9.52 -20.96
CA LYS A 141 12.53 -9.50 -19.77
C LYS A 141 12.43 -10.90 -19.16
N ILE A 142 12.68 -11.00 -17.86
CA ILE A 142 12.40 -12.19 -17.07
C ILE A 142 10.89 -12.32 -16.90
N LYS A 143 10.33 -13.42 -17.40
CA LYS A 143 8.94 -13.82 -17.15
C LYS A 143 8.86 -14.61 -15.85
N ARG A 144 7.94 -14.23 -14.96
CA ARG A 144 7.63 -14.99 -13.75
C ARG A 144 6.22 -15.53 -13.87
N GLN A 145 6.08 -16.84 -13.76
CA GLN A 145 4.78 -17.46 -13.60
C GLN A 145 4.39 -17.37 -12.13
N ASN A 146 3.25 -16.74 -11.84
CA ASN A 146 2.67 -16.79 -10.51
C ASN A 146 2.15 -18.21 -10.29
N SER A 147 2.74 -18.96 -9.36
CA SER A 147 2.15 -20.22 -8.92
C SER A 147 0.92 -19.88 -8.08
N ALA A 148 -0.27 -20.27 -8.53
CA ALA A 148 -1.42 -20.30 -7.65
C ALA A 148 -1.14 -21.38 -6.60
N THR A 149 -0.76 -20.97 -5.39
CA THR A 149 -0.75 -21.86 -4.24
C THR A 149 -2.21 -22.05 -3.85
N GLU A 150 -2.82 -23.13 -4.33
CA GLU A 150 -4.03 -23.63 -3.69
C GLU A 150 -3.68 -23.91 -2.22
N THR A 151 -4.21 -23.08 -1.33
CA THR A 151 -4.11 -23.36 0.10
C THR A 151 -5.03 -24.52 0.42
N VAL A 152 -4.50 -25.74 0.37
CA VAL A 152 -5.07 -26.90 1.10
C VAL A 152 -4.79 -26.66 2.58
N ARG A 153 -5.46 -25.66 3.17
CA ARG A 153 -5.41 -25.39 4.60
C ARG A 153 -6.64 -26.01 5.23
N ASN A 154 -6.42 -26.75 6.31
CA ASN A 154 -7.51 -27.19 7.16
C ASN A 154 -8.32 -25.97 7.60
N PRO A 155 -9.66 -25.99 7.47
CA PRO A 155 -10.48 -24.90 7.95
C PRO A 155 -10.28 -24.72 9.46
N LEU A 156 -10.32 -23.47 9.93
CA LEU A 156 -10.24 -23.19 11.35
C LEU A 156 -11.42 -23.89 12.06
N PRO A 157 -11.17 -24.74 13.09
CA PRO A 157 -12.27 -25.38 13.79
C PRO A 157 -13.24 -24.36 14.37
N TYR A 158 -14.54 -24.66 14.28
CA TYR A 158 -15.62 -23.73 14.66
C TYR A 158 -15.48 -23.17 16.08
N ARG A 159 -14.98 -23.98 17.03
CA ARG A 159 -14.72 -23.54 18.40
C ARG A 159 -13.80 -22.32 18.48
N TYR A 160 -12.73 -22.27 17.67
CA TYR A 160 -11.85 -21.11 17.65
C TYR A 160 -12.54 -19.87 17.09
N ILE A 161 -13.48 -20.02 16.15
CA ILE A 161 -14.27 -18.90 15.65
C ILE A 161 -15.16 -18.34 16.78
N GLN A 162 -15.80 -19.21 17.57
CA GLN A 162 -16.60 -18.81 18.73
C GLN A 162 -15.73 -18.10 19.79
N ASP A 163 -14.56 -18.65 20.10
CA ASP A 163 -13.63 -18.04 21.06
C ASP A 163 -13.16 -16.66 20.57
N LEU A 164 -12.84 -16.52 19.27
CA LEU A 164 -12.44 -15.24 18.66
C LEU A 164 -13.58 -14.21 18.67
N GLN A 165 -14.83 -14.65 18.45
CA GLN A 165 -16.00 -13.78 18.57
C GLN A 165 -16.11 -13.22 19.99
N GLN A 166 -15.96 -14.06 21.02
CA GLN A 166 -16.02 -13.63 22.43
C GLN A 166 -14.83 -12.77 22.84
N ILE A 167 -13.62 -13.04 22.31
CA ILE A 167 -12.45 -12.19 22.55
C ILE A 167 -12.67 -10.79 21.97
N LEU A 168 -13.24 -10.70 20.76
CA LEU A 168 -13.40 -9.45 20.05
C LEU A 168 -14.60 -8.64 20.57
N CYS A 169 -15.76 -9.29 20.69
CA CYS A 169 -17.01 -8.74 21.18
C CYS A 169 -17.57 -9.69 22.25
N PRO A 170 -17.18 -9.52 23.53
CA PRO A 170 -17.64 -10.38 24.60
C PRO A 170 -19.14 -10.20 24.75
N LEU A 171 -19.95 -11.25 24.57
CA LEU A 171 -21.40 -11.17 24.73
C LEU A 171 -21.78 -11.27 26.23
N PRO A 172 -22.98 -10.82 26.63
CA PRO A 172 -23.52 -11.04 27.97
C PRO A 172 -23.55 -12.52 28.31
N ASP A 173 -23.04 -12.85 29.49
CA ASP A 173 -23.17 -14.20 30.02
C ASP A 173 -24.58 -14.42 30.61
N LYS A 174 -24.86 -15.66 31.04
CA LYS A 174 -26.18 -16.01 31.59
C LYS A 174 -26.54 -15.22 32.84
N THR A 175 -25.54 -14.84 33.64
CA THR A 175 -25.77 -14.08 34.88
C THR A 175 -26.14 -12.65 34.56
N GLU A 176 -25.45 -12.03 33.62
CA GLU A 176 -25.74 -10.68 33.15
C GLU A 176 -27.08 -10.60 32.42
N LEU A 177 -27.44 -11.60 31.61
CA LEU A 177 -28.75 -11.66 30.96
C LEU A 177 -29.90 -11.78 31.97
N THR A 178 -29.74 -12.64 32.99
CA THR A 178 -30.73 -12.75 34.07
C THR A 178 -30.90 -11.42 34.80
N PHE A 179 -29.80 -10.71 35.05
CA PHE A 179 -29.84 -9.39 35.67
C PHE A 179 -30.54 -8.36 34.78
N ILE A 180 -30.26 -8.35 33.48
CA ILE A 180 -30.94 -7.46 32.52
C ILE A 180 -32.44 -7.74 32.52
N GLU A 181 -32.84 -9.02 32.42
CA GLU A 181 -34.24 -9.44 32.41
C GLU A 181 -35.00 -8.98 33.66
N GLN A 182 -34.38 -9.08 34.84
CA GLN A 182 -34.96 -8.63 36.11
C GLN A 182 -35.14 -7.12 36.22
N ASN A 183 -34.38 -6.34 35.45
CA ASN A 183 -34.42 -4.87 35.47
C ASN A 183 -35.20 -4.26 34.29
N LEU A 184 -35.84 -5.09 33.45
CA LEU A 184 -36.73 -4.61 32.38
C LEU A 184 -37.95 -3.90 32.97
N LYS A 185 -38.39 -2.82 32.32
CA LYS A 185 -39.62 -2.13 32.76
C LYS A 185 -40.84 -2.96 32.38
N ASN A 186 -41.95 -2.77 33.10
CA ASN A 186 -43.21 -3.48 32.81
C ASN A 186 -43.63 -3.30 31.34
N GLY A 187 -43.66 -4.41 30.61
CA GLY A 187 -44.05 -4.47 29.19
C GLY A 187 -42.89 -4.54 28.19
N GLU A 188 -41.63 -4.43 28.64
CA GLU A 188 -40.46 -4.61 27.78
C GLU A 188 -40.10 -6.11 27.65
N THR A 189 -39.73 -6.52 26.44
CA THR A 189 -39.21 -7.87 26.17
C THR A 189 -37.70 -7.83 25.96
N LEU A 190 -37.02 -8.93 26.33
CA LEU A 190 -35.59 -9.07 26.09
C LEU A 190 -35.27 -8.90 24.60
N GLN A 191 -34.35 -7.98 24.30
CA GLN A 191 -33.85 -7.74 22.95
C GLN A 191 -32.81 -8.80 22.57
N PRO A 192 -32.46 -8.92 21.28
CA PRO A 192 -31.34 -9.74 20.87
C PRO A 192 -30.06 -9.40 21.65
N ILE A 193 -29.29 -10.43 22.01
CA ILE A 193 -28.14 -10.33 22.94
C ILE A 193 -27.12 -9.25 22.54
N TYR A 194 -26.94 -9.02 21.24
CA TYR A 194 -26.03 -8.01 20.71
C TYR A 194 -26.44 -6.57 21.03
N CYS A 195 -27.72 -6.30 21.29
CA CYS A 195 -28.22 -4.97 21.67
C CYS A 195 -27.69 -4.50 23.03
N TYR A 196 -27.18 -5.41 23.85
CA TYR A 196 -26.61 -5.10 25.16
C TYR A 196 -25.09 -4.94 25.14
N ARG A 197 -24.49 -4.82 23.93
CA ARG A 197 -23.04 -4.73 23.75
C ARG A 197 -22.61 -3.54 22.92
N HIS A 198 -22.23 -2.50 23.66
CA HIS A 198 -21.57 -1.30 23.16
C HIS A 198 -20.06 -1.47 22.93
N PHE A 199 -19.47 -0.60 22.11
CA PHE A 199 -18.04 -0.54 21.79
C PHE A 199 -17.15 -0.37 23.02
N LYS A 200 -17.63 0.24 24.12
CA LYS A 200 -16.87 0.27 25.39
C LYS A 200 -16.48 -1.12 25.90
N HIS A 201 -17.26 -2.15 25.56
CA HIS A 201 -17.00 -3.54 25.96
C HIS A 201 -15.96 -4.25 25.07
N TRP A 202 -15.60 -3.68 23.92
CA TRP A 202 -14.64 -4.27 22.96
C TRP A 202 -13.19 -4.02 23.41
N THR A 203 -12.90 -4.30 24.68
CA THR A 203 -11.65 -3.92 25.36
C THR A 203 -10.42 -4.52 24.71
N TRP A 204 -10.51 -5.78 24.25
CA TRP A 204 -9.40 -6.42 23.53
C TRP A 204 -9.08 -5.68 22.23
N ALA A 205 -10.11 -5.29 21.46
CA ALA A 205 -9.96 -4.59 20.18
C ALA A 205 -9.33 -3.21 20.37
N GLN A 206 -9.78 -2.48 21.38
CA GLN A 206 -9.26 -1.17 21.77
C GLN A 206 -7.76 -1.22 22.12
N GLN A 207 -7.29 -2.34 22.70
CA GLN A 207 -5.92 -2.50 23.15
C GLN A 207 -4.93 -2.90 22.05
N GLN A 208 -5.38 -3.49 20.94
CA GLN A 208 -4.49 -4.04 19.91
C GLN A 208 -3.73 -2.98 19.11
N THR A 209 -4.27 -1.77 18.99
CA THR A 209 -3.68 -0.70 18.19
C THR A 209 -3.52 0.59 18.99
N GLY A 210 -2.63 1.48 18.54
CA GLY A 210 -2.44 2.78 19.20
C GLY A 210 -1.64 2.78 20.50
N GLN A 211 -0.99 1.67 20.86
CA GLN A 211 -0.09 1.59 22.03
C GLN A 211 1.30 2.20 21.77
N GLY A 212 1.71 2.33 20.50
CA GLY A 212 3.02 2.84 20.08
C GLY A 212 3.02 4.29 19.58
N HIS A 213 3.98 4.62 18.73
CA HIS A 213 4.10 5.93 18.05
C HIS A 213 3.08 6.12 16.90
N GLN A 214 2.46 5.03 16.45
CA GLN A 214 1.38 5.05 15.47
C GLN A 214 0.05 5.02 16.22
N SER A 215 -0.86 5.92 15.87
CA SER A 215 -2.14 6.05 16.56
C SER A 215 -3.08 4.86 16.29
N GLY A 216 -2.87 4.13 15.19
CA GLY A 216 -3.59 2.89 14.91
C GLY A 216 -5.06 3.15 14.59
N ASP A 217 -5.96 2.61 15.41
CA ASP A 217 -7.40 2.87 15.32
C ASP A 217 -7.86 4.02 16.23
N TRP A 218 -6.92 4.65 16.93
CA TRP A 218 -7.17 5.86 17.71
C TRP A 218 -6.83 7.09 16.87
N PHE A 219 -7.70 8.08 16.86
CA PHE A 219 -7.48 9.35 16.16
C PHE A 219 -7.70 10.54 17.09
N GLU A 220 -6.95 11.62 16.87
CA GLU A 220 -6.98 12.83 17.69
C GLU A 220 -8.24 13.65 17.39
N VAL A 221 -8.89 14.14 18.44
CA VAL A 221 -10.08 14.99 18.36
C VAL A 221 -10.00 16.12 19.39
N GLU A 222 -10.74 17.19 19.15
CA GLU A 222 -10.97 18.22 20.17
C GLU A 222 -11.86 17.67 21.30
N PRO A 223 -11.64 18.09 22.56
CA PRO A 223 -12.39 17.56 23.72
C PRO A 223 -13.92 17.72 23.61
N GLU A 224 -14.39 18.74 22.91
CA GLU A 224 -15.81 19.06 22.73
C GLU A 224 -16.53 18.03 21.85
N LEU A 225 -15.81 17.28 21.02
CA LEU A 225 -16.35 16.23 20.17
C LEU A 225 -16.58 14.91 20.93
N ILE A 226 -16.10 14.80 22.16
CA ILE A 226 -16.25 13.59 22.97
C ILE A 226 -17.60 13.60 23.67
N ASP A 227 -18.52 12.75 23.19
CA ASP A 227 -19.74 12.45 23.91
C ASP A 227 -19.44 11.46 25.05
N LYS A 228 -19.56 11.92 26.29
CA LYS A 228 -19.34 11.10 27.49
C LYS A 228 -20.58 10.30 27.91
N THR A 229 -21.74 10.59 27.32
CA THR A 229 -23.00 9.92 27.60
C THR A 229 -23.24 8.73 26.68
N ASP A 230 -22.63 8.74 25.50
CA ASP A 230 -22.68 7.65 24.54
C ASP A 230 -21.71 6.50 24.93
N PRO A 231 -22.22 5.29 25.26
CA PRO A 231 -21.37 4.13 25.56
C PRO A 231 -20.59 3.59 24.34
N ASP A 232 -20.92 4.03 23.12
CA ASP A 232 -20.23 3.68 21.88
C ASP A 232 -19.13 4.69 21.52
N CYS A 233 -19.16 5.91 22.09
CA CYS A 233 -18.09 6.91 22.00
C CYS A 233 -16.91 6.57 22.92
N VAL A 234 -16.09 5.60 22.51
CA VAL A 234 -14.90 5.18 23.26
C VAL A 234 -13.76 6.19 23.08
N TRP A 235 -13.29 6.77 24.18
CA TRP A 235 -12.25 7.80 24.17
C TRP A 235 -11.15 7.56 25.21
N ARG A 236 -10.00 8.24 25.04
CA ARG A 236 -8.89 8.26 26.00
C ARG A 236 -8.11 9.56 25.94
N THR A 237 -7.35 9.84 26.99
CA THR A 237 -6.39 10.94 27.05
C THR A 237 -4.97 10.41 27.18
N LYS A 238 -4.02 10.97 26.44
CA LYS A 238 -2.60 10.57 26.46
C LYS A 238 -1.69 11.78 26.49
N GLU A 239 -0.70 11.77 27.38
CA GLU A 239 0.38 12.75 27.36
C GLU A 239 1.48 12.31 26.39
N VAL A 240 1.87 13.20 25.47
CA VAL A 240 2.95 12.96 24.52
C VAL A 240 3.88 14.16 24.41
N THR A 241 5.15 13.90 24.15
CA THR A 241 6.12 14.97 23.88
C THR A 241 6.21 15.21 22.38
N ARG A 242 5.73 16.36 21.89
CA ARG A 242 5.88 16.80 20.49
C ARG A 242 6.79 18.02 20.47
N LYS A 243 7.86 17.97 19.66
CA LYS A 243 8.83 19.08 19.50
C LYS A 243 9.37 19.60 20.85
N GLY A 244 9.64 18.70 21.80
CA GLY A 244 10.17 19.03 23.13
C GLY A 244 9.15 19.63 24.12
N LYS A 245 7.87 19.72 23.77
CA LYS A 245 6.79 20.15 24.67
C LYS A 245 5.86 18.98 25.00
N ASN A 246 5.46 18.87 26.26
CA ASN A 246 4.43 17.91 26.68
C ASN A 246 3.06 18.46 26.30
N ILE A 247 2.29 17.66 25.57
CA ILE A 247 0.95 17.99 25.09
C ILE A 247 0.01 16.86 25.51
N THR A 248 -1.16 17.23 26.00
CA THR A 248 -2.25 16.30 26.30
C THR A 248 -3.09 16.12 25.05
N LEU A 249 -3.20 14.88 24.56
CA LEU A 249 -4.03 14.53 23.41
C LEU A 249 -5.30 13.83 23.86
N HIS A 250 -6.40 14.18 23.23
CA HIS A 250 -7.68 13.50 23.35
C HIS A 250 -7.92 12.67 22.09
N GLN A 251 -8.33 11.42 22.27
CA GLN A 251 -8.50 10.49 21.16
C GLN A 251 -9.81 9.73 21.28
N ILE A 252 -10.46 9.49 20.13
CA ILE A 252 -11.58 8.57 19.98
C ILE A 252 -11.09 7.30 19.26
N TRP A 253 -11.66 6.16 19.63
CA TRP A 253 -11.40 4.88 19.00
C TRP A 253 -12.33 4.64 17.82
N SER A 254 -11.79 4.22 16.68
CA SER A 254 -12.56 3.82 15.51
C SER A 254 -12.83 2.31 15.54
N PRO A 255 -14.10 1.88 15.64
CA PRO A 255 -14.45 0.46 15.66
C PRO A 255 -14.35 -0.22 14.28
N VAL A 256 -14.16 0.53 13.20
CA VAL A 256 -14.32 0.07 11.81
C VAL A 256 -13.50 -1.19 11.52
N LYS A 257 -12.22 -1.22 11.89
CA LYS A 257 -11.38 -2.41 11.63
C LYS A 257 -11.82 -3.61 12.46
N ALA A 258 -12.20 -3.39 13.72
CA ALA A 258 -12.71 -4.44 14.58
C ALA A 258 -14.02 -5.00 14.04
N MET A 259 -14.92 -4.14 13.56
CA MET A 259 -16.17 -4.54 12.93
C MET A 259 -15.94 -5.38 11.67
N VAL A 260 -14.98 -5.01 10.81
CA VAL A 260 -14.61 -5.82 9.64
C VAL A 260 -14.17 -7.23 10.06
N ILE A 261 -13.37 -7.36 11.11
CA ILE A 261 -12.95 -8.68 11.62
C ILE A 261 -14.16 -9.43 12.17
N PHE A 262 -15.00 -8.78 12.99
CA PHE A 262 -16.21 -9.35 13.55
C PHE A 262 -17.11 -9.91 12.45
N MET A 263 -17.43 -9.12 11.43
CA MET A 263 -18.21 -9.55 10.28
C MET A 263 -17.60 -10.77 9.57
N LYS A 264 -16.28 -10.81 9.41
CA LYS A 264 -15.59 -11.95 8.79
C LYS A 264 -15.58 -13.22 9.66
N LEU A 265 -15.78 -13.09 10.97
CA LEU A 265 -15.97 -14.24 11.86
C LEU A 265 -17.40 -14.79 11.80
N HIS A 266 -18.38 -13.98 11.36
CA HIS A 266 -19.78 -14.38 11.22
C HIS A 266 -20.16 -14.78 9.80
N LEU A 267 -19.56 -14.15 8.79
CA LEU A 267 -19.93 -14.30 7.38
C LEU A 267 -18.69 -14.60 6.52
N PRO A 268 -18.80 -15.49 5.52
CA PRO A 268 -17.70 -15.83 4.61
C PRO A 268 -17.52 -14.77 3.51
N LEU A 269 -17.47 -13.48 3.88
CA LEU A 269 -17.28 -12.38 2.95
C LEU A 269 -15.78 -12.15 2.68
N ARG A 270 -15.46 -11.84 1.42
CA ARG A 270 -14.13 -11.32 1.07
C ARG A 270 -13.97 -9.93 1.64
N THR A 271 -12.75 -9.56 2.05
CA THR A 271 -12.46 -8.25 2.64
C THR A 271 -12.94 -7.08 1.77
N TYR A 272 -12.82 -7.20 0.44
CA TYR A 272 -13.34 -6.19 -0.49
C TYR A 272 -14.85 -6.02 -0.37
N GLN A 273 -15.61 -7.12 -0.26
CA GLN A 273 -17.07 -7.06 -0.11
C GLN A 273 -17.44 -6.33 1.18
N VAL A 274 -16.78 -6.66 2.30
CA VAL A 274 -17.05 -6.01 3.59
C VAL A 274 -16.78 -4.50 3.52
N ARG A 275 -15.71 -4.09 2.83
CA ARG A 275 -15.36 -2.67 2.69
C ARG A 275 -16.32 -1.86 1.82
N MET A 276 -17.10 -2.54 0.98
CA MET A 276 -18.08 -1.92 0.07
C MET A 276 -19.51 -2.08 0.59
N LEU A 277 -19.69 -2.58 1.82
CA LEU A 277 -20.99 -2.57 2.47
C LEU A 277 -21.27 -1.15 2.95
N ASP A 278 -22.21 -0.50 2.27
CA ASP A 278 -22.77 0.77 2.69
C ASP A 278 -24.06 0.48 3.49
N SER A 279 -24.26 1.20 4.59
CA SER A 279 -25.51 1.14 5.34
C SER A 279 -26.62 1.93 4.64
N GLY A 280 -26.26 2.86 3.75
CA GLY A 280 -27.19 3.81 3.14
C GLY A 280 -27.82 4.77 4.15
N GLU A 281 -27.34 4.80 5.40
CA GLU A 281 -27.87 5.67 6.46
C GLU A 281 -27.60 7.16 6.18
N ALA A 282 -26.56 7.45 5.40
CA ALA A 282 -26.19 8.79 4.96
C ALA A 282 -26.75 9.13 3.56
N ASP A 283 -27.50 8.22 2.93
CA ASP A 283 -28.11 8.48 1.63
C ASP A 283 -29.27 9.48 1.76
N THR A 284 -29.45 10.33 0.75
CA THR A 284 -30.58 11.29 0.68
C THR A 284 -31.93 10.58 0.61
N TRP A 285 -31.95 9.40 0.00
CA TRP A 285 -33.15 8.60 -0.19
C TRP A 285 -32.96 7.26 0.48
N ARG A 286 -33.93 6.85 1.30
CA ARG A 286 -33.96 5.54 1.97
C ARG A 286 -35.07 4.70 1.40
N TYR A 287 -34.81 3.41 1.27
CA TYR A 287 -35.82 2.46 0.81
C TYR A 287 -36.64 1.98 2.00
N GLU A 288 -37.93 2.30 2.00
CA GLU A 288 -38.88 1.92 3.03
C GLU A 288 -40.17 1.39 2.39
N ASN A 289 -40.58 0.17 2.78
CA ASN A 289 -41.84 -0.45 2.37
C ASN A 289 -42.13 -0.44 0.85
N GLY A 290 -41.08 -0.58 0.02
CA GLY A 290 -41.24 -0.62 -1.43
C GLY A 290 -41.05 0.73 -2.15
N GLN A 291 -40.78 1.81 -1.43
CA GLN A 291 -40.63 3.15 -1.98
C GLN A 291 -39.35 3.82 -1.50
N TRP A 292 -38.83 4.76 -2.29
CA TRP A 292 -37.73 5.64 -1.88
C TRP A 292 -38.29 6.90 -1.24
N VAL A 293 -37.97 7.13 0.03
CA VAL A 293 -38.39 8.28 0.83
C VAL A 293 -37.19 9.14 1.21
N VAL A 294 -37.39 10.44 1.39
CA VAL A 294 -36.31 11.35 1.83
C VAL A 294 -35.86 10.97 3.25
N ASN A 295 -34.55 10.93 3.47
CA ASN A 295 -33.97 10.60 4.76
C ASN A 295 -34.09 11.77 5.74
N THR A 296 -35.14 11.76 6.56
CA THR A 296 -35.35 12.74 7.64
C THR A 296 -34.91 12.24 9.01
N GLN A 297 -34.34 11.03 9.10
CA GLN A 297 -33.97 10.42 10.39
C GLN A 297 -32.56 10.82 10.83
N HIS A 298 -31.69 11.17 9.89
CA HIS A 298 -30.28 11.46 10.14
C HIS A 298 -29.89 12.81 9.54
N ASP A 299 -29.25 13.67 10.33
CA ASP A 299 -28.88 15.03 9.89
C ASP A 299 -27.60 15.07 9.03
N PHE A 300 -26.94 13.93 8.83
CA PHE A 300 -25.65 13.80 8.14
C PHE A 300 -25.76 13.28 6.70
N VAL A 301 -26.88 13.55 6.03
CA VAL A 301 -27.10 13.17 4.62
C VAL A 301 -26.06 13.80 3.70
N LEU A 302 -25.45 13.00 2.81
CA LEU A 302 -24.32 13.42 1.97
C LEU A 302 -24.69 13.77 0.51
N GLY A 303 -25.95 13.59 0.09
CA GLY A 303 -26.41 13.86 -1.28
C GLY A 303 -27.40 15.01 -1.39
N SER A 304 -27.82 15.34 -2.63
CA SER A 304 -28.82 16.38 -2.92
C SER A 304 -30.19 15.77 -3.22
N GLU A 305 -31.26 16.44 -2.77
CA GLU A 305 -32.61 16.19 -3.28
C GLU A 305 -32.64 16.46 -4.79
N LYS A 306 -33.46 15.69 -5.53
CA LYS A 306 -33.63 15.86 -6.98
C LYS A 306 -34.60 16.99 -7.29
#